data_AF-A0AA39V834-F1
#
_entry.id   AF-A0AA39V834-F1
#
_cell.length_a   1.000
_cell.length_b   1.000
_cell.length_c   1.000
_cell.angle_alpha   90.00
_cell.angle_beta   90.00
_cell.angle_gamma   90.00
#
_symmetry.space_group_name_H-M   'P 1'
#
loop_
_entity.id
_entity.type
_entity.pdbx_description
1 polymer ?
#
loop_
_entity_poly.entity_id
_entity_poly.type
_entity_poly.pdbx_seq_one_letter_code
_entity_poly.pdbx_strand_id
1 'polypeptide(L)'
;MEPLLELDVERIDRVDSLPDTDLASASSGSSFLLSTEDSRSTTSSGDISTSSGEIPPSVVEEAVVPRLVDPVPSSDELTILTARQNKCVGRNNRAVSWGFTSVIGRRKEMEDAVAVRPGFMSRTCDHLGGCTAPGSRTSTEISPVHFFGVYDGHGGSQVAKFCAERMHEVIAEEWGRESIDGSEWQRRWEVAFSSGFKRVDNEVLTESVAPEMVGSTAVVVVLSGCQIITSNCGDSRAVLCRGTETIPLTVDQKPDREDELMRIEGEGGKVINWNGARVFGVLAMSRAIGDRYLRPWIIPVPEITFMTRTDEDECLILASDGLWDVMSNEEVGELARRLLRRRRRSMNMTDQEVTPAQAVADNLTEIAYCRNSSDNISIILTVNLSFCLLPAVSRASPTAPDSAPDASHVGPDSPAAASEPGPAASPPAAIASHHMELLNDNYKEIEQLEDDDNPGFLEEVFDSFWSNSTQLLASIEEDMYKTPPDYISMDKNLHQLKGSSASVGANKIRITVDIIREHLKEENLEIAKGSLRKLKMEHTTLKFKLDDYFQLLKQLGAAGP
;
A
#
# COMPACT_ATOMS: atom_id res chain seq x y z
N MET A 1 18.94 11.60 44.99
CA MET A 1 18.72 10.55 46.00
C MET A 1 17.36 9.95 45.71
N GLU A 2 17.38 8.64 45.48
CA GLU A 2 16.33 7.61 45.56
C GLU A 2 15.12 7.82 46.51
N PRO A 3 14.07 6.96 46.47
CA PRO A 3 13.53 6.15 45.33
C PRO A 3 11.99 5.90 45.38
N LEU A 4 11.53 4.95 44.55
CA LEU A 4 10.32 4.08 44.64
C LEU A 4 8.93 4.66 44.27
N LEU A 5 8.27 3.99 43.33
CA LEU A 5 7.31 2.90 43.66
C LEU A 5 7.21 1.90 42.48
N GLU A 6 7.49 0.63 42.77
CA GLU A 6 7.11 -0.54 41.95
C GLU A 6 5.71 -1.02 42.40
N LEU A 7 4.99 -1.75 41.53
CA LEU A 7 3.83 -2.55 41.94
C LEU A 7 3.83 -3.90 41.21
N ASP A 8 3.70 -4.96 42.00
CA ASP A 8 3.81 -6.36 41.60
C ASP A 8 2.61 -6.87 40.79
N VAL A 9 2.86 -7.94 40.03
CA VAL A 9 1.82 -8.82 39.47
C VAL A 9 2.15 -10.26 39.85
N GLU A 10 1.44 -10.83 40.82
CA GLU A 10 1.49 -12.27 41.11
C GLU A 10 0.11 -12.94 40.94
N ARG A 11 0.13 -14.03 40.15
CA ARG A 11 -0.49 -15.33 40.47
C ARG A 11 -2.04 -15.46 40.46
N ILE A 12 -2.53 -16.18 39.46
CA ILE A 12 -3.74 -17.03 39.56
C ILE A 12 -3.37 -18.44 39.07
N ASP A 13 -3.73 -19.46 39.85
CA ASP A 13 -3.29 -20.84 39.68
C ASP A 13 -4.07 -21.63 38.60
N ARG A 14 -3.41 -22.68 38.09
CA ARG A 14 -4.01 -23.72 37.23
C ARG A 14 -4.81 -24.72 38.06
N VAL A 15 -5.87 -25.28 37.49
CA VAL A 15 -6.49 -26.53 37.93
C VAL A 15 -6.71 -27.42 36.70
N ASP A 16 -5.95 -28.51 36.62
CA ASP A 16 -6.16 -29.58 35.63
C ASP A 16 -7.28 -30.55 36.09
N SER A 17 -8.06 -31.09 35.15
CA SER A 17 -8.61 -32.45 35.23
C SER A 17 -9.11 -32.98 33.87
N LEU A 18 -8.61 -34.18 33.56
CA LEU A 18 -8.85 -35.09 32.42
C LEU A 18 -10.30 -35.68 32.41
N PRO A 19 -10.75 -36.52 31.43
CA PRO A 19 -9.93 -37.41 30.58
C PRO A 19 -10.34 -37.68 29.12
N ASP A 20 -9.49 -38.48 28.48
CA ASP A 20 -9.56 -39.06 27.14
C ASP A 20 -10.78 -39.96 26.88
N THR A 21 -11.09 -40.18 25.59
CA THR A 21 -11.63 -41.45 25.10
C THR A 21 -11.05 -41.81 23.73
N ASP A 22 -10.42 -42.98 23.63
CA ASP A 22 -10.04 -43.64 22.37
C ASP A 22 -11.26 -44.00 21.52
N LEU A 23 -11.10 -44.16 20.19
CA LEU A 23 -11.15 -45.49 19.55
C LEU A 23 -11.04 -45.49 18.00
N ALA A 24 -10.31 -46.52 17.53
CA ALA A 24 -10.55 -47.30 16.31
C ALA A 24 -10.40 -46.66 14.92
N SER A 25 -9.17 -46.80 14.41
CA SER A 25 -8.82 -47.41 13.12
C SER A 25 -9.93 -47.93 12.18
N ALA A 26 -9.79 -47.62 10.89
CA ALA A 26 -10.18 -48.52 9.80
C ALA A 26 -9.14 -48.47 8.66
N SER A 27 -8.58 -49.62 8.32
CA SER A 27 -7.66 -49.78 7.19
C SER A 27 -8.42 -50.16 5.91
N SER A 28 -7.94 -49.71 4.76
CA SER A 28 -8.34 -50.23 3.45
C SER A 28 -7.24 -49.92 2.43
N GLY A 29 -6.34 -50.89 2.22
CA GLY A 29 -5.40 -50.86 1.10
C GLY A 29 -5.96 -51.62 -0.09
N SER A 30 -5.71 -51.14 -1.30
CA SER A 30 -5.74 -51.98 -2.50
C SER A 30 -4.78 -51.42 -3.55
N SER A 31 -3.67 -52.11 -3.74
CA SER A 31 -2.77 -51.94 -4.86
C SER A 31 -3.26 -52.80 -6.03
N PHE A 32 -3.15 -52.28 -7.25
CA PHE A 32 -3.14 -53.11 -8.46
C PHE A 32 -2.00 -52.65 -9.37
N LEU A 33 -1.03 -53.54 -9.54
CA LEU A 33 -0.08 -53.53 -10.64
C LEU A 33 -0.57 -54.54 -11.67
N LEU A 34 -0.51 -54.18 -12.95
CA LEU A 34 -0.30 -55.15 -14.02
C LEU A 34 0.31 -54.46 -15.25
N SER A 35 1.49 -54.94 -15.62
CA SER A 35 2.13 -54.75 -16.93
C SER A 35 1.27 -55.44 -18.03
N THR A 36 1.59 -55.42 -19.32
CA THR A 36 2.88 -55.33 -20.04
C THR A 36 2.63 -55.03 -21.52
N GLU A 37 3.60 -54.39 -22.19
CA GLU A 37 4.03 -54.66 -23.59
C GLU A 37 3.03 -54.47 -24.76
N ASP A 38 3.44 -54.44 -26.03
CA ASP A 38 4.61 -53.86 -26.74
C ASP A 38 4.33 -54.10 -28.24
N SER A 39 4.65 -53.17 -29.15
CA SER A 39 4.73 -53.45 -30.60
C SER A 39 5.29 -52.29 -31.43
N ARG A 40 6.41 -52.58 -32.10
CA ARG A 40 7.10 -51.75 -33.11
C ARG A 40 6.34 -51.77 -34.45
N SER A 41 6.46 -50.79 -35.35
CA SER A 41 7.40 -50.75 -36.50
C SER A 41 6.72 -50.03 -37.69
N THR A 42 7.34 -49.46 -38.75
CA THR A 42 8.72 -49.01 -39.12
C THR A 42 8.62 -48.09 -40.36
N THR A 43 9.75 -47.53 -40.85
CA THR A 43 9.93 -46.79 -42.13
C THR A 43 9.41 -45.34 -42.15
N SER A 44 9.97 -44.39 -42.91
CA SER A 44 10.99 -44.44 -43.98
C SER A 44 11.98 -43.27 -43.92
N SER A 45 13.21 -43.49 -44.42
CA SER A 45 14.26 -42.48 -44.60
C SER A 45 14.06 -41.59 -45.83
N GLY A 46 14.83 -40.50 -45.94
CA GLY A 46 14.95 -39.66 -47.14
C GLY A 46 16.09 -38.65 -47.04
N ASP A 47 17.30 -39.05 -47.46
CA ASP A 47 18.47 -38.17 -47.57
C ASP A 47 18.48 -37.39 -48.90
N ILE A 48 18.89 -36.11 -48.88
CA ILE A 48 19.58 -35.45 -50.00
C ILE A 48 20.73 -34.60 -49.46
N SER A 49 21.92 -34.75 -50.07
CA SER A 49 23.18 -34.06 -49.71
C SER A 49 23.53 -32.95 -50.72
N THR A 50 24.77 -32.40 -50.60
CA THR A 50 25.43 -31.36 -51.44
C THR A 50 25.10 -29.92 -51.04
N SER A 51 26.03 -28.93 -51.01
CA SER A 51 27.46 -28.87 -51.42
C SER A 51 28.21 -27.87 -50.49
N SER A 52 29.41 -28.17 -49.99
CA SER A 52 30.75 -27.87 -50.55
C SER A 52 31.20 -26.39 -50.51
N GLY A 53 32.33 -26.09 -49.86
CA GLY A 53 33.04 -24.81 -49.97
C GLY A 53 33.93 -24.49 -48.75
N GLU A 54 35.25 -24.57 -48.89
CA GLU A 54 36.22 -24.43 -47.79
C GLU A 54 37.46 -23.59 -48.21
N ILE A 55 38.00 -22.79 -47.27
CA ILE A 55 39.36 -22.18 -47.18
C ILE A 55 39.77 -20.99 -48.15
N PRO A 56 40.91 -20.25 -47.97
CA PRO A 56 40.91 -18.80 -47.65
C PRO A 56 41.94 -17.97 -48.53
N PRO A 57 42.86 -17.10 -48.01
CA PRO A 57 42.80 -15.91 -47.15
C PRO A 57 43.33 -14.62 -47.86
N SER A 58 43.46 -13.48 -47.16
CA SER A 58 44.44 -12.42 -47.55
C SER A 58 44.96 -11.60 -46.36
N VAL A 59 46.28 -11.36 -46.35
CA VAL A 59 47.07 -10.74 -45.27
C VAL A 59 47.36 -9.26 -45.58
N VAL A 60 47.50 -8.43 -44.54
CA VAL A 60 48.44 -7.29 -44.54
C VAL A 60 49.00 -7.05 -43.13
N GLU A 61 50.32 -7.01 -43.00
CA GLU A 61 51.06 -6.57 -41.81
C GLU A 61 51.51 -5.11 -41.96
N GLU A 62 51.68 -4.40 -40.83
CA GLU A 62 52.74 -3.41 -40.51
C GLU A 62 52.42 -2.82 -39.11
N ALA A 63 53.33 -2.47 -38.19
CA ALA A 63 54.75 -2.79 -38.02
C ALA A 63 55.13 -2.62 -36.52
N VAL A 64 56.16 -3.33 -36.05
CA VAL A 64 56.78 -3.20 -34.70
C VAL A 64 57.98 -2.21 -34.81
N VAL A 65 58.47 -1.48 -33.78
CA VAL A 65 59.49 -1.83 -32.73
C VAL A 65 59.65 -0.64 -31.72
N PRO A 66 60.38 -0.78 -30.58
CA PRO A 66 59.89 -1.22 -29.26
C PRO A 66 60.03 -0.16 -28.14
N ARG A 67 59.64 -0.48 -26.90
CA ARG A 67 60.40 -0.06 -25.69
C ARG A 67 60.08 -0.86 -24.42
N LEU A 68 61.16 -1.42 -23.85
CA LEU A 68 61.46 -1.74 -22.44
C LEU A 68 60.50 -2.64 -21.64
N VAL A 69 61.11 -3.63 -21.00
CA VAL A 69 60.48 -4.66 -20.16
C VAL A 69 60.74 -4.34 -18.70
N ASP A 70 59.69 -4.30 -17.89
CA ASP A 70 59.74 -4.41 -16.43
C ASP A 70 58.93 -5.65 -15.99
N PRO A 71 59.26 -6.29 -14.86
CA PRO A 71 58.95 -7.70 -14.65
C PRO A 71 57.48 -8.01 -14.34
N VAL A 72 57.02 -9.12 -14.90
CA VAL A 72 55.72 -9.75 -14.61
C VAL A 72 55.66 -10.15 -13.13
N PRO A 73 54.67 -9.68 -12.34
CA PRO A 73 54.40 -10.27 -11.03
C PRO A 73 53.82 -11.67 -11.22
N SER A 74 54.25 -12.63 -10.39
CA SER A 74 53.89 -14.05 -10.50
C SER A 74 52.37 -14.27 -10.57
N SER A 75 51.96 -15.22 -11.42
CA SER A 75 50.56 -15.56 -11.72
C SER A 75 49.71 -15.98 -10.53
N ASP A 76 50.34 -16.23 -9.38
CA ASP A 76 49.74 -17.02 -8.31
C ASP A 76 49.16 -16.16 -7.17
N GLU A 77 49.58 -14.89 -7.00
CA GLU A 77 48.95 -13.97 -6.03
C GLU A 77 47.75 -13.22 -6.61
N LEU A 78 47.81 -12.81 -7.89
CA LEU A 78 46.66 -12.13 -8.52
C LEU A 78 45.46 -13.09 -8.67
N THR A 79 45.73 -14.37 -8.94
CA THR A 79 44.71 -15.42 -9.06
C THR A 79 44.01 -15.75 -7.73
N ILE A 80 44.68 -15.56 -6.59
CA ILE A 80 44.08 -15.78 -5.26
C ILE A 80 43.16 -14.62 -4.85
N LEU A 81 43.48 -13.37 -5.26
CA LEU A 81 42.64 -12.20 -4.97
C LEU A 81 41.45 -12.04 -5.93
N THR A 82 41.57 -12.50 -7.19
CA THR A 82 40.43 -12.55 -8.14
C THR A 82 39.53 -13.78 -7.95
N ALA A 83 39.92 -14.74 -7.11
CA ALA A 83 39.09 -15.90 -6.75
C ALA A 83 38.01 -15.61 -5.69
N ARG A 84 37.59 -14.34 -5.52
CA ARG A 84 36.22 -14.04 -5.09
C ARG A 84 35.28 -14.49 -6.21
N GLN A 85 35.00 -15.80 -6.28
CA GLN A 85 33.98 -16.38 -7.15
C GLN A 85 32.72 -15.51 -7.04
N ASN A 86 32.26 -14.96 -8.17
CA ASN A 86 30.99 -14.24 -8.20
C ASN A 86 29.91 -15.22 -7.72
N LYS A 87 29.42 -14.99 -6.51
CA LYS A 87 28.35 -15.79 -5.90
C LYS A 87 27.05 -15.17 -6.33
N CYS A 88 26.09 -16.00 -6.74
CA CYS A 88 24.72 -15.55 -6.87
C CYS A 88 24.27 -14.90 -5.55
N VAL A 89 23.63 -13.72 -5.60
CA VAL A 89 22.98 -13.12 -4.41
C VAL A 89 21.98 -14.11 -3.80
N GLY A 90 21.35 -14.91 -4.67
CA GLY A 90 20.43 -15.98 -4.33
C GLY A 90 21.01 -17.24 -3.70
N ARG A 91 22.29 -17.24 -3.33
CA ARG A 91 22.86 -18.33 -2.54
C ARG A 91 22.11 -18.42 -1.20
N ASN A 92 21.41 -19.54 -1.01
CA ASN A 92 20.65 -19.87 0.20
C ASN A 92 19.41 -18.99 0.47
N ASN A 93 18.44 -18.97 -0.47
CA ASN A 93 17.11 -18.38 -0.26
C ASN A 93 16.35 -18.99 0.95
N ARG A 94 16.84 -20.10 1.53
CA ARG A 94 16.34 -20.71 2.78
C ARG A 94 16.48 -19.79 4.00
N ALA A 95 17.33 -18.77 3.96
CA ALA A 95 17.58 -17.85 5.07
C ALA A 95 16.64 -16.63 5.11
N VAL A 96 15.75 -16.48 4.13
CA VAL A 96 14.68 -15.46 4.15
C VAL A 96 13.82 -15.69 5.38
N SER A 97 13.63 -14.63 6.15
CA SER A 97 12.71 -14.60 7.29
C SER A 97 11.56 -13.67 6.94
N TRP A 98 10.36 -13.99 7.42
CA TRP A 98 9.17 -13.17 7.24
C TRP A 98 8.43 -13.01 8.55
N GLY A 99 7.51 -12.06 8.56
CA GLY A 99 6.47 -11.87 9.55
C GLY A 99 5.27 -11.26 8.86
N PHE A 100 4.08 -11.48 9.43
CA PHE A 100 2.86 -10.93 8.86
C PHE A 100 1.83 -10.65 9.94
N THR A 101 0.95 -9.72 9.64
CA THR A 101 -0.16 -9.26 10.45
C THR A 101 -1.35 -9.11 9.52
N SER A 102 -2.54 -9.41 10.01
CA SER A 102 -3.78 -9.32 9.25
C SER A 102 -4.88 -9.15 10.30
N VAL A 103 -5.35 -7.92 10.46
CA VAL A 103 -6.26 -7.53 11.53
C VAL A 103 -7.46 -6.77 10.99
N ILE A 104 -8.61 -6.95 11.65
CA ILE A 104 -9.88 -6.29 11.29
C ILE A 104 -9.84 -4.77 11.41
N GLY A 105 -8.87 -4.23 12.15
CA GLY A 105 -8.71 -2.80 12.42
C GLY A 105 -9.96 -2.22 13.07
N ARG A 106 -10.62 -1.27 12.40
CA ARG A 106 -11.86 -0.63 12.88
C ARG A 106 -13.11 -1.04 12.09
N ARG A 107 -12.98 -1.94 11.11
CA ARG A 107 -14.13 -2.49 10.37
C ARG A 107 -14.96 -3.42 11.27
N LYS A 108 -16.19 -3.72 10.82
CA LYS A 108 -17.08 -4.71 11.45
C LYS A 108 -16.81 -6.14 11.00
N GLU A 109 -16.22 -6.29 9.81
CA GLU A 109 -15.95 -7.56 9.15
C GLU A 109 -14.49 -7.58 8.67
N MET A 110 -13.93 -8.79 8.58
CA MET A 110 -12.58 -9.04 8.08
C MET A 110 -12.69 -9.62 6.67
N GLU A 111 -12.50 -8.75 5.68
CA GLU A 111 -12.57 -9.05 4.25
C GLU A 111 -11.18 -9.39 3.70
N ASP A 112 -10.13 -8.76 4.24
CA ASP A 112 -8.70 -9.04 4.00
C ASP A 112 -8.32 -10.53 4.17
N ALA A 113 -7.38 -10.99 3.33
CA ALA A 113 -6.71 -12.28 3.47
C ALA A 113 -5.23 -12.22 3.07
N VAL A 114 -4.42 -13.15 3.62
CA VAL A 114 -2.98 -13.25 3.34
C VAL A 114 -2.54 -14.69 3.05
N ALA A 115 -1.62 -14.85 2.10
CA ALA A 115 -0.97 -16.12 1.81
C ALA A 115 0.54 -16.01 1.99
N VAL A 116 1.09 -16.87 2.85
CA VAL A 116 2.54 -17.08 2.99
C VAL A 116 2.83 -18.54 2.70
N ARG A 117 3.64 -18.80 1.67
CA ARG A 117 3.93 -20.14 1.14
C ARG A 117 5.43 -20.28 0.87
N PRO A 118 6.22 -20.52 1.92
CA PRO A 118 7.67 -20.67 1.79
C PRO A 118 8.00 -21.99 1.09
N GLY A 119 8.90 -21.95 0.09
CA GLY A 119 9.28 -23.15 -0.67
C GLY A 119 8.18 -23.75 -1.55
N PHE A 120 7.14 -22.98 -1.93
CA PHE A 120 6.03 -23.45 -2.78
C PHE A 120 6.53 -24.05 -4.12
N MET A 121 7.70 -23.60 -4.58
CA MET A 121 8.46 -24.21 -5.66
C MET A 121 9.93 -24.38 -5.24
N SER A 122 10.67 -25.24 -5.95
CA SER A 122 12.12 -25.37 -5.82
C SER A 122 12.75 -25.51 -7.21
N ARG A 123 13.59 -24.55 -7.61
CA ARG A 123 14.23 -24.48 -8.94
C ARG A 123 15.62 -23.85 -8.83
N THR A 124 16.42 -23.92 -9.90
CA THR A 124 17.70 -23.20 -9.99
C THR A 124 17.46 -21.73 -10.37
N CYS A 125 18.45 -20.86 -10.13
CA CYS A 125 18.32 -19.43 -10.47
C CYS A 125 18.12 -19.21 -11.97
N ASP A 126 18.81 -19.99 -12.79
CA ASP A 126 18.77 -19.86 -14.25
C ASP A 126 17.38 -20.14 -14.85
N HIS A 127 16.59 -21.04 -14.25
CA HIS A 127 15.22 -21.33 -14.71
C HIS A 127 14.16 -20.33 -14.26
N LEU A 128 14.45 -19.52 -13.23
CA LEU A 128 13.46 -18.62 -12.61
C LEU A 128 13.59 -17.17 -13.04
N GLY A 129 14.80 -16.74 -13.39
CA GLY A 129 15.15 -15.33 -13.29
C GLY A 129 16.45 -14.88 -13.93
N GLY A 130 17.24 -15.80 -14.48
CA GLY A 130 18.66 -15.57 -14.72
C GLY A 130 19.45 -15.40 -13.41
N CYS A 131 20.62 -16.03 -13.33
CA CYS A 131 21.50 -15.86 -12.17
C CYS A 131 22.26 -14.52 -12.23
N THR A 132 22.42 -13.84 -11.08
CA THR A 132 23.31 -12.66 -10.99
C THR A 132 24.81 -13.00 -11.12
N ALA A 133 25.14 -14.29 -11.17
CA ALA A 133 26.46 -14.81 -11.50
C ALA A 133 26.34 -16.07 -12.39
N PRO A 134 26.03 -15.91 -13.69
CA PRO A 134 25.87 -17.02 -14.62
C PRO A 134 27.11 -17.92 -14.67
N GLY A 135 26.92 -19.24 -14.74
CA GLY A 135 28.03 -20.21 -14.75
C GLY A 135 28.74 -20.39 -13.40
N SER A 136 28.36 -19.67 -12.34
CA SER A 136 28.80 -19.97 -10.98
C SER A 136 28.21 -21.30 -10.50
N ARG A 137 28.90 -22.04 -9.61
CA ARG A 137 28.33 -23.24 -8.97
C ARG A 137 26.98 -22.96 -8.29
N THR A 138 26.81 -21.73 -7.78
CA THR A 138 25.58 -21.25 -7.13
C THR A 138 24.42 -20.97 -8.07
N SER A 139 24.64 -20.84 -9.39
CA SER A 139 23.56 -20.69 -10.38
C SER A 139 22.74 -21.98 -10.53
N THR A 140 23.47 -23.11 -10.55
CA THR A 140 22.95 -24.48 -10.69
C THR A 140 22.40 -25.11 -9.41
N GLU A 141 22.54 -24.45 -8.24
CA GLU A 141 22.00 -24.95 -6.98
C GLU A 141 20.46 -24.79 -6.95
N ILE A 142 19.73 -25.86 -6.61
CA ILE A 142 18.27 -25.80 -6.42
C ILE A 142 18.00 -25.05 -5.11
N SER A 143 17.24 -23.97 -5.22
CA SER A 143 16.86 -23.07 -4.12
C SER A 143 15.34 -23.07 -3.95
N PRO A 144 14.80 -22.97 -2.72
CA PRO A 144 13.37 -22.75 -2.55
C PRO A 144 12.98 -21.40 -3.15
N VAL A 145 11.77 -21.33 -3.69
CA VAL A 145 11.10 -20.11 -4.09
C VAL A 145 9.97 -19.88 -3.09
N HIS A 146 9.78 -18.66 -2.63
CA HIS A 146 8.73 -18.33 -1.67
C HIS A 146 7.64 -17.50 -2.36
N PHE A 147 6.38 -17.75 -2.01
CA PHE A 147 5.25 -16.96 -2.47
C PHE A 147 4.66 -16.21 -1.28
N PHE A 148 4.38 -14.93 -1.49
CA PHE A 148 3.69 -14.05 -0.57
C PHE A 148 2.55 -13.36 -1.33
N GLY A 149 1.37 -13.27 -0.76
CA GLY A 149 0.24 -12.57 -1.35
C GLY A 149 -0.61 -11.88 -0.30
N VAL A 150 -1.04 -10.65 -0.58
CA VAL A 150 -2.06 -9.92 0.17
C VAL A 150 -3.25 -9.71 -0.77
N TYR A 151 -4.44 -9.97 -0.24
CA TYR A 151 -5.70 -9.94 -0.96
C TYR A 151 -6.68 -9.10 -0.15
N ASP A 152 -6.87 -7.85 -0.57
CA ASP A 152 -7.84 -6.93 0.01
C ASP A 152 -9.22 -7.28 -0.54
N GLY A 153 -10.19 -7.56 0.33
CA GLY A 153 -11.51 -8.08 -0.05
C GLY A 153 -12.58 -7.01 0.03
N HIS A 154 -13.51 -6.98 -0.92
CA HIS A 154 -14.61 -6.01 -0.90
C HIS A 154 -15.96 -6.63 -1.30
N GLY A 155 -17.00 -6.22 -0.57
CA GLY A 155 -18.35 -6.79 -0.71
C GLY A 155 -18.49 -8.19 -0.09
N GLY A 156 -17.44 -8.69 0.55
CA GLY A 156 -17.34 -10.02 1.13
C GLY A 156 -15.92 -10.60 1.11
N SER A 157 -15.55 -11.28 2.20
CA SER A 157 -14.24 -11.95 2.35
C SER A 157 -13.98 -13.16 1.43
N GLN A 158 -14.97 -13.62 0.67
CA GLN A 158 -14.95 -14.92 -0.01
C GLN A 158 -13.87 -15.00 -1.10
N VAL A 159 -13.77 -13.96 -1.94
CA VAL A 159 -12.81 -13.94 -3.06
C VAL A 159 -11.37 -13.80 -2.55
N ALA A 160 -11.14 -12.95 -1.54
CA ALA A 160 -9.84 -12.80 -0.88
C ALA A 160 -9.34 -14.12 -0.28
N LYS A 161 -10.21 -14.81 0.48
CA LYS A 161 -9.90 -16.13 1.08
C LYS A 161 -9.61 -17.18 0.03
N PHE A 162 -10.43 -17.26 -1.02
CA PHE A 162 -10.19 -18.18 -2.14
C PHE A 162 -8.85 -17.90 -2.83
N CYS A 163 -8.50 -16.62 -3.07
CA CYS A 163 -7.20 -16.27 -3.62
C CYS A 163 -6.04 -16.67 -2.70
N ALA A 164 -6.18 -16.48 -1.38
CA ALA A 164 -5.18 -16.91 -0.41
C ALA A 164 -4.97 -18.44 -0.37
N GLU A 165 -6.03 -19.21 -0.57
CA GLU A 165 -5.98 -20.68 -0.63
C GLU A 165 -5.52 -21.22 -1.99
N ARG A 166 -5.88 -20.58 -3.11
CA ARG A 166 -5.77 -21.17 -4.46
C ARG A 166 -4.71 -20.55 -5.38
N MET A 167 -4.44 -19.23 -5.27
CA MET A 167 -3.62 -18.50 -6.24
C MET A 167 -2.21 -19.09 -6.41
N HIS A 168 -1.55 -19.41 -5.30
CA HIS A 168 -0.17 -19.92 -5.31
C HIS A 168 -0.04 -21.30 -5.98
N GLU A 169 -1.06 -22.15 -5.88
CA GLU A 169 -1.12 -23.43 -6.59
C GLU A 169 -1.29 -23.21 -8.08
N VAL A 170 -2.27 -22.39 -8.48
CA VAL A 170 -2.54 -22.06 -9.88
C VAL A 170 -1.31 -21.46 -10.55
N ILE A 171 -0.60 -20.52 -9.90
CA ILE A 171 0.63 -19.93 -10.44
C ILE A 171 1.73 -20.99 -10.62
N ALA A 172 1.88 -21.94 -9.70
CA ALA A 172 2.84 -23.04 -9.84
C ALA A 172 2.44 -24.03 -10.96
N GLU A 173 1.13 -24.30 -11.13
CA GLU A 173 0.58 -25.10 -12.22
C GLU A 173 0.82 -24.44 -13.59
N GLU A 174 0.43 -23.17 -13.79
CA GLU A 174 0.59 -22.47 -15.07
C GLU A 174 2.07 -22.27 -15.42
N TRP A 175 2.92 -21.89 -14.45
CA TRP A 175 4.37 -21.84 -14.66
C TRP A 175 4.94 -23.20 -15.11
N GLY A 176 4.37 -24.30 -14.62
CA GLY A 176 4.76 -25.67 -14.96
C GLY A 176 4.29 -26.16 -16.33
N ARG A 177 3.23 -25.57 -16.91
CA ARG A 177 2.65 -25.98 -18.19
C ARG A 177 3.47 -25.55 -19.41
N GLU A 178 4.14 -24.41 -19.33
CA GLU A 178 4.89 -23.88 -20.48
C GLU A 178 6.31 -24.45 -20.61
N SER A 179 6.61 -24.90 -21.84
CA SER A 179 7.96 -25.29 -22.29
C SER A 179 8.60 -24.16 -23.10
N ILE A 180 8.62 -22.95 -22.54
CA ILE A 180 9.42 -21.83 -23.08
C ILE A 180 10.91 -22.12 -22.85
N ASP A 181 11.73 -21.80 -23.85
CA ASP A 181 13.19 -21.95 -23.78
C ASP A 181 13.79 -21.05 -22.68
N GLY A 182 14.92 -21.47 -22.10
CA GLY A 182 15.48 -20.86 -20.89
C GLY A 182 15.87 -19.37 -21.04
N SER A 183 15.94 -18.85 -22.26
CA SER A 183 16.26 -17.46 -22.57
C SER A 183 15.13 -16.46 -22.30
N GLU A 184 13.86 -16.89 -22.28
CA GLU A 184 12.70 -15.99 -22.11
C GLU A 184 11.97 -16.19 -20.76
N TRP A 185 12.74 -16.20 -19.67
CA TRP A 185 12.18 -16.43 -18.34
C TRP A 185 11.17 -15.37 -17.89
N GLN A 186 11.30 -14.09 -18.31
CA GLN A 186 10.28 -13.06 -18.03
C GLN A 186 8.95 -13.44 -18.67
N ARG A 187 8.96 -13.80 -19.96
CA ARG A 187 7.78 -14.16 -20.74
C ARG A 187 7.02 -15.32 -20.11
N ARG A 188 7.73 -16.32 -19.60
CA ARG A 188 7.15 -17.45 -18.85
C ARG A 188 6.40 -17.00 -17.59
N TRP A 189 6.94 -16.03 -16.84
CA TRP A 189 6.24 -15.47 -15.69
C TRP A 189 5.06 -14.60 -16.10
N GLU A 190 5.18 -13.80 -17.16
CA GLU A 190 4.08 -13.02 -17.71
C GLU A 190 2.87 -13.90 -18.06
N VAL A 191 3.11 -15.03 -18.75
CA VAL A 191 2.04 -16.00 -19.04
C VAL A 191 1.54 -16.66 -17.77
N ALA A 192 2.43 -17.16 -16.90
CA ALA A 192 2.02 -17.84 -15.66
C ALA A 192 1.09 -16.97 -14.79
N PHE A 193 1.44 -15.69 -14.59
CA PHE A 193 0.59 -14.75 -13.87
C PHE A 193 -0.67 -14.35 -14.63
N SER A 194 -0.58 -14.00 -15.92
CA SER A 194 -1.75 -13.59 -16.72
C SER A 194 -2.78 -14.73 -16.85
N SER A 195 -2.31 -15.95 -17.12
CA SER A 195 -3.15 -17.14 -17.18
C SER A 195 -3.65 -17.54 -15.79
N GLY A 196 -2.81 -17.42 -14.75
CA GLY A 196 -3.18 -17.78 -13.40
C GLY A 196 -4.23 -16.88 -12.78
N PHE A 197 -4.09 -15.55 -12.87
CA PHE A 197 -5.10 -14.59 -12.41
C PHE A 197 -6.42 -14.79 -13.16
N LYS A 198 -6.37 -14.91 -14.49
CA LYS A 198 -7.55 -15.23 -15.31
C LYS A 198 -8.19 -16.57 -14.94
N ARG A 199 -7.40 -17.57 -14.54
CA ARG A 199 -7.90 -18.89 -14.14
C ARG A 199 -8.55 -18.84 -12.76
N VAL A 200 -7.90 -18.26 -11.75
CA VAL A 200 -8.49 -18.05 -10.41
C VAL A 200 -9.79 -17.26 -10.52
N ASP A 201 -9.80 -16.19 -11.30
CA ASP A 201 -11.00 -15.39 -11.57
C ASP A 201 -12.15 -16.23 -12.18
N ASN A 202 -11.84 -17.14 -13.10
CA ASN A 202 -12.84 -18.05 -13.67
C ASN A 202 -13.25 -19.16 -12.68
N GLU A 203 -12.32 -19.70 -11.88
CA GLU A 203 -12.60 -20.68 -10.81
C GLU A 203 -13.60 -20.08 -9.79
N VAL A 204 -13.44 -18.80 -9.38
CA VAL A 204 -14.39 -18.06 -8.53
C VAL A 204 -15.84 -18.10 -9.07
N LEU A 205 -16.00 -17.95 -10.39
CA LEU A 205 -17.31 -17.99 -11.04
C LEU A 205 -17.83 -19.44 -11.18
N THR A 206 -17.00 -20.37 -11.66
CA THR A 206 -17.44 -21.75 -11.94
C THR A 206 -17.72 -22.57 -10.68
N GLU A 207 -17.00 -22.29 -9.59
CA GLU A 207 -17.21 -22.93 -8.29
C GLU A 207 -18.25 -22.18 -7.42
N SER A 208 -18.82 -21.07 -7.93
CA SER A 208 -19.80 -20.23 -7.22
C SER A 208 -19.30 -19.75 -5.85
N VAL A 209 -18.02 -19.39 -5.76
CA VAL A 209 -17.31 -19.01 -4.52
C VAL A 209 -17.96 -17.80 -3.86
N ALA A 210 -18.42 -16.84 -4.66
CA ALA A 210 -19.00 -15.59 -4.17
C ALA A 210 -20.08 -15.03 -5.13
N PRO A 211 -21.00 -14.19 -4.64
CA PRO A 211 -21.87 -13.37 -5.49
C PRO A 211 -21.08 -12.46 -6.44
N GLU A 212 -21.69 -12.06 -7.56
CA GLU A 212 -21.03 -11.26 -8.62
C GLU A 212 -20.48 -9.89 -8.16
N MET A 213 -21.01 -9.35 -7.07
CA MET A 213 -20.63 -8.07 -6.46
C MET A 213 -19.47 -8.16 -5.47
N VAL A 214 -18.93 -9.36 -5.25
CA VAL A 214 -17.76 -9.58 -4.39
C VAL A 214 -16.52 -9.63 -5.25
N GLY A 215 -15.47 -8.96 -4.80
CA GLY A 215 -14.17 -8.97 -5.44
C GLY A 215 -13.04 -8.98 -4.44
N SER A 216 -11.83 -9.00 -4.98
CA SER A 216 -10.62 -8.80 -4.19
C SER A 216 -9.48 -8.28 -5.06
N THR A 217 -8.66 -7.41 -4.49
CA THR A 217 -7.33 -7.12 -5.02
C THR A 217 -6.42 -8.35 -4.87
N ALA A 218 -5.30 -8.35 -5.58
CA ALA A 218 -4.25 -9.34 -5.41
C ALA A 218 -2.88 -8.73 -5.70
N VAL A 219 -2.12 -8.43 -4.65
CA VAL A 219 -0.68 -8.16 -4.78
C VAL A 219 0.10 -9.41 -4.39
N VAL A 220 0.81 -9.98 -5.36
CA VAL A 220 1.56 -11.22 -5.21
C VAL A 220 3.04 -10.97 -5.45
N VAL A 221 3.90 -11.57 -4.63
CA VAL A 221 5.34 -11.60 -4.84
C VAL A 221 5.89 -13.02 -4.79
N VAL A 222 6.56 -13.41 -5.87
CA VAL A 222 7.40 -14.61 -5.95
C VAL A 222 8.84 -14.21 -5.70
N LEU A 223 9.38 -14.65 -4.56
CA LEU A 223 10.73 -14.38 -4.11
C LEU A 223 11.63 -15.59 -4.37
N SER A 224 12.37 -15.52 -5.48
CA SER A 224 13.49 -16.42 -5.77
C SER A 224 14.78 -15.90 -5.13
N GLY A 225 15.87 -16.67 -5.20
CA GLY A 225 17.16 -16.21 -4.72
C GLY A 225 17.68 -14.96 -5.44
N CYS A 226 17.49 -14.84 -6.75
CA CYS A 226 18.08 -13.78 -7.58
C CYS A 226 17.09 -12.71 -8.05
N GLN A 227 15.79 -13.01 -8.09
CA GLN A 227 14.73 -12.11 -8.53
C GLN A 227 13.61 -12.01 -7.49
N ILE A 228 13.10 -10.79 -7.33
CA ILE A 228 11.79 -10.47 -6.78
C ILE A 228 10.88 -10.26 -8.00
N ILE A 229 9.80 -11.04 -8.09
CA ILE A 229 8.85 -10.95 -9.19
C ILE A 229 7.49 -10.60 -8.59
N THR A 230 6.95 -9.43 -8.94
CA THR A 230 5.68 -8.95 -8.41
C THR A 230 4.59 -9.03 -9.48
N SER A 231 3.35 -9.23 -9.04
CA SER A 231 2.16 -9.26 -9.89
C SER A 231 1.02 -8.57 -9.13
N ASN A 232 0.52 -7.46 -9.65
CA ASN A 232 -0.51 -6.63 -8.98
C ASN A 232 -1.80 -6.54 -9.80
N CYS A 233 -2.93 -6.80 -9.15
CA CYS A 233 -4.28 -6.53 -9.64
C CYS A 233 -5.06 -5.77 -8.55
N GLY A 234 -5.15 -4.44 -8.65
CA GLY A 234 -5.78 -3.56 -7.66
C GLY A 234 -4.87 -2.47 -7.10
N ASP A 235 -5.19 -1.97 -5.92
CA ASP A 235 -4.53 -0.87 -5.19
C ASP A 235 -3.79 -1.29 -3.91
N SER A 236 -3.83 -2.56 -3.53
CA SER A 236 -2.80 -3.17 -2.67
C SER A 236 -1.40 -2.99 -3.28
N ARG A 237 -0.37 -2.80 -2.44
CA ARG A 237 0.97 -2.39 -2.92
C ARG A 237 2.12 -3.23 -2.36
N ALA A 238 3.14 -3.45 -3.18
CA ALA A 238 4.42 -4.04 -2.79
C ALA A 238 5.58 -3.04 -2.95
N VAL A 239 6.43 -2.94 -1.93
CA VAL A 239 7.48 -1.93 -1.78
C VAL A 239 8.78 -2.57 -1.29
N LEU A 240 9.89 -2.30 -1.98
CA LEU A 240 11.25 -2.75 -1.64
C LEU A 240 12.03 -1.64 -0.94
N CYS A 241 12.70 -1.96 0.16
CA CYS A 241 13.71 -1.09 0.78
C CYS A 241 15.11 -1.54 0.36
N ARG A 242 15.83 -0.70 -0.40
CA ARG A 242 17.20 -0.95 -0.88
C ARG A 242 18.13 0.15 -0.39
N GLY A 243 19.07 -0.19 0.49
CA GLY A 243 20.00 0.77 1.09
C GLY A 243 19.28 1.92 1.82
N THR A 244 19.23 3.10 1.19
CA THR A 244 18.52 4.28 1.70
C THR A 244 17.20 4.56 0.98
N GLU A 245 16.95 3.89 -0.13
CA GLU A 245 15.80 4.13 -1.00
C GLU A 245 14.62 3.23 -0.64
N THR A 246 13.43 3.73 -0.97
CA THR A 246 12.19 2.96 -0.93
C THR A 246 11.62 2.94 -2.35
N ILE A 247 11.55 1.75 -2.94
CA ILE A 247 11.22 1.53 -4.35
C ILE A 247 9.86 0.82 -4.43
N PRO A 248 8.79 1.46 -4.93
CA PRO A 248 7.54 0.75 -5.22
C PRO A 248 7.78 -0.26 -6.34
N LEU A 249 7.36 -1.50 -6.13
CA LEU A 249 7.46 -2.58 -7.13
C LEU A 249 6.15 -2.75 -7.92
N THR A 250 5.09 -2.07 -7.50
CA THR A 250 3.75 -2.09 -8.10
C THR A 250 3.22 -0.68 -8.16
N VAL A 251 2.38 -0.39 -9.16
CA VAL A 251 1.62 0.85 -9.26
C VAL A 251 0.15 0.50 -9.04
N ASP A 252 -0.52 1.23 -8.16
CA ASP A 252 -1.94 1.07 -7.89
C ASP A 252 -2.73 1.23 -9.20
N GLN A 253 -3.72 0.37 -9.39
CA GLN A 253 -4.61 0.44 -10.56
C GLN A 253 -5.86 1.21 -10.15
N LYS A 254 -5.71 2.53 -9.97
CA LYS A 254 -6.80 3.45 -9.64
C LYS A 254 -7.50 3.98 -10.91
N PRO A 255 -8.82 4.21 -10.90
CA PRO A 255 -9.57 4.63 -12.09
C PRO A 255 -9.18 6.01 -12.68
N ASP A 256 -8.51 6.87 -11.92
CA ASP A 256 -7.94 8.15 -12.36
C ASP A 256 -6.52 8.04 -12.93
N ARG A 257 -5.92 6.84 -12.96
CA ARG A 257 -4.67 6.60 -13.68
C ARG A 257 -4.96 6.70 -15.19
N GLU A 258 -4.25 7.58 -15.89
CA GLU A 258 -4.55 8.01 -17.28
C GLU A 258 -4.83 6.85 -18.25
N ASP A 259 -4.03 5.78 -18.19
CA ASP A 259 -4.19 4.58 -19.03
C ASP A 259 -5.43 3.75 -18.68
N GLU A 260 -5.76 3.63 -17.39
CA GLU A 260 -6.96 2.94 -16.92
C GLU A 260 -8.23 3.76 -17.16
N LEU A 261 -8.16 5.09 -17.02
CA LEU A 261 -9.23 6.02 -17.38
C LEU A 261 -9.58 5.89 -18.87
N MET A 262 -8.57 6.00 -19.75
CA MET A 262 -8.75 5.81 -21.19
C MET A 262 -9.29 4.42 -21.54
N ARG A 263 -8.86 3.37 -20.84
CA ARG A 263 -9.36 2.00 -21.03
C ARG A 263 -10.84 1.89 -20.65
N ILE A 264 -11.22 2.40 -19.47
CA ILE A 264 -12.59 2.35 -18.95
C ILE A 264 -13.53 3.13 -19.86
N GLU A 265 -13.22 4.39 -20.18
CA GLU A 265 -14.07 5.24 -21.02
C GLU A 265 -14.10 4.78 -22.50
N GLY A 266 -13.00 4.23 -23.00
CA GLY A 266 -12.92 3.61 -24.33
C GLY A 266 -13.84 2.39 -24.50
N GLU A 267 -14.14 1.68 -23.41
CA GLU A 267 -15.14 0.61 -23.35
C GLU A 267 -16.55 1.10 -22.94
N GLY A 268 -16.81 2.41 -23.05
CA GLY A 268 -18.10 3.02 -22.69
C GLY A 268 -18.38 3.09 -21.18
N GLY A 269 -17.36 2.85 -20.37
CA GLY A 269 -17.40 3.01 -18.92
C GLY A 269 -17.42 4.48 -18.49
N LYS A 270 -17.51 4.70 -17.18
CA LYS A 270 -17.37 6.04 -16.59
C LYS A 270 -16.54 5.98 -15.32
N VAL A 271 -15.68 6.97 -15.14
CA VAL A 271 -15.02 7.23 -13.85
C VAL A 271 -15.68 8.45 -13.23
N ILE A 272 -16.16 8.30 -12.00
CA ILE A 272 -16.90 9.34 -11.26
C ILE A 272 -16.15 9.60 -9.97
N ASN A 273 -15.84 10.88 -9.69
CA ASN A 273 -15.24 11.26 -8.42
C ASN A 273 -16.33 11.29 -7.33
N TRP A 274 -16.36 10.26 -6.50
CA TRP A 274 -17.30 10.08 -5.39
C TRP A 274 -16.54 9.48 -4.20
N ASN A 275 -16.01 10.33 -3.31
CA ASN A 275 -15.02 9.93 -2.31
C ASN A 275 -13.83 9.18 -2.95
N GLY A 276 -13.17 9.86 -3.90
CA GLY A 276 -12.14 9.30 -4.78
C GLY A 276 -12.66 8.95 -6.16
N ALA A 277 -11.77 8.75 -7.12
CA ALA A 277 -12.12 8.32 -8.47
C ALA A 277 -12.62 6.86 -8.45
N ARG A 278 -13.85 6.63 -8.94
CA ARG A 278 -14.50 5.32 -8.89
C ARG A 278 -15.13 4.91 -10.21
N VAL A 279 -14.98 3.64 -10.58
CA VAL A 279 -15.67 3.04 -11.74
C VAL A 279 -17.18 3.04 -11.46
N PHE A 280 -17.94 3.77 -12.28
CA PHE A 280 -19.37 4.09 -12.09
C PHE A 280 -19.73 4.67 -10.71
N GLY A 281 -18.78 5.28 -9.98
CA GLY A 281 -19.01 5.76 -8.62
C GLY A 281 -18.96 4.67 -7.54
N VAL A 282 -18.67 3.41 -7.90
CA VAL A 282 -18.73 2.26 -7.00
C VAL A 282 -17.35 1.83 -6.48
N LEU A 283 -16.50 1.26 -7.33
CA LEU A 283 -15.17 0.73 -6.93
C LEU A 283 -14.06 1.74 -7.14
N ALA A 284 -13.18 1.90 -6.14
CA ALA A 284 -12.02 2.81 -6.15
C ALA A 284 -10.77 2.24 -6.86
N MET A 285 -10.88 1.03 -7.40
CA MET A 285 -9.88 0.33 -8.19
C MET A 285 -10.43 0.03 -9.59
N SER A 286 -9.56 -0.04 -10.59
CA SER A 286 -9.91 -0.33 -11.99
C SER A 286 -9.73 -1.79 -12.39
N ARG A 287 -9.08 -2.60 -11.53
CA ARG A 287 -8.77 -4.02 -11.75
C ARG A 287 -8.90 -4.81 -10.46
N ALA A 288 -9.50 -5.99 -10.53
CA ALA A 288 -9.72 -6.88 -9.40
C ALA A 288 -10.04 -8.31 -9.89
N ILE A 289 -9.94 -9.29 -9.00
CA ILE A 289 -10.45 -10.65 -9.20
C ILE A 289 -11.91 -10.67 -8.73
N GLY A 290 -12.81 -11.30 -9.49
CA GLY A 290 -14.25 -11.24 -9.21
C GLY A 290 -14.93 -10.07 -9.93
N ASP A 291 -15.74 -9.28 -9.21
CA ASP A 291 -16.45 -8.08 -9.69
C ASP A 291 -17.15 -8.26 -11.03
N ARG A 292 -17.83 -9.40 -11.20
CA ARG A 292 -18.42 -9.81 -12.48
C ARG A 292 -19.47 -8.81 -12.99
N TYR A 293 -20.16 -8.14 -12.08
CA TYR A 293 -21.15 -7.10 -12.38
C TYR A 293 -20.59 -5.81 -13.02
N LEU A 294 -19.29 -5.54 -12.89
CA LEU A 294 -18.63 -4.35 -13.48
C LEU A 294 -17.71 -4.71 -14.67
N ARG A 295 -17.99 -5.82 -15.35
CA ARG A 295 -17.31 -6.15 -16.61
C ARG A 295 -17.95 -5.44 -17.80
N PRO A 296 -17.17 -5.00 -18.80
CA PRO A 296 -15.73 -5.29 -18.99
C PRO A 296 -14.76 -4.36 -18.24
N TRP A 297 -15.24 -3.30 -17.58
CA TRP A 297 -14.39 -2.21 -17.08
C TRP A 297 -13.46 -2.62 -15.93
N ILE A 298 -13.91 -3.49 -15.03
CA ILE A 298 -13.05 -4.14 -14.02
C ILE A 298 -12.50 -5.45 -14.59
N ILE A 299 -11.17 -5.55 -14.70
CA ILE A 299 -10.49 -6.70 -15.31
C ILE A 299 -9.52 -7.39 -14.35
N PRO A 300 -9.40 -8.73 -14.40
CA PRO A 300 -8.48 -9.52 -13.57
C PRO A 300 -7.09 -9.63 -14.22
N VAL A 301 -6.58 -8.53 -14.78
CA VAL A 301 -5.35 -8.51 -15.61
C VAL A 301 -4.23 -7.86 -14.80
N PRO A 302 -3.27 -8.64 -14.27
CA PRO A 302 -2.22 -8.08 -13.43
C PRO A 302 -1.17 -7.32 -14.24
N GLU A 303 -0.50 -6.37 -13.56
CA GLU A 303 0.76 -5.79 -13.99
C GLU A 303 1.92 -6.46 -13.26
N ILE A 304 2.99 -6.76 -13.99
CA ILE A 304 4.06 -7.64 -13.53
C ILE A 304 5.40 -6.91 -13.60
N THR A 305 6.12 -6.87 -12.47
CA THR A 305 7.43 -6.20 -12.37
C THR A 305 8.51 -7.21 -12.02
N PHE A 306 9.65 -7.09 -12.69
CA PHE A 306 10.84 -7.91 -12.48
C PHE A 306 11.94 -7.09 -11.82
N MET A 307 12.36 -7.47 -10.61
CA MET A 307 13.39 -6.76 -9.84
C MET A 307 14.52 -7.71 -9.42
N THR A 308 15.71 -7.48 -9.94
CA THR A 308 16.90 -8.27 -9.55
C THR A 308 17.36 -7.90 -8.15
N ARG A 309 17.67 -8.94 -7.35
CA ARG A 309 18.10 -8.81 -5.96
C ARG A 309 19.54 -8.34 -5.85
N THR A 310 19.80 -7.52 -4.84
CA THR A 310 21.12 -6.97 -4.50
C THR A 310 21.48 -7.29 -3.05
N ASP A 311 22.75 -7.10 -2.68
CA ASP A 311 23.17 -7.16 -1.28
C ASP A 311 22.74 -5.94 -0.44
N GLU A 312 22.20 -4.91 -1.09
CA GLU A 312 21.62 -3.72 -0.44
C GLU A 312 20.12 -3.88 -0.07
N ASP A 313 19.47 -4.98 -0.49
CA ASP A 313 18.05 -5.23 -0.20
C ASP A 313 17.85 -5.50 1.30
N GLU A 314 17.26 -4.54 2.03
CA GLU A 314 17.05 -4.65 3.49
C GLU A 314 15.78 -5.42 3.84
N CYS A 315 14.65 -5.06 3.21
CA CYS A 315 13.36 -5.71 3.39
C CYS A 315 12.40 -5.42 2.23
N LEU A 316 11.38 -6.28 2.07
CA LEU A 316 10.28 -6.14 1.13
C LEU A 316 8.97 -6.21 1.92
N ILE A 317 8.03 -5.33 1.58
CA ILE A 317 6.76 -5.11 2.28
C ILE A 317 5.63 -5.25 1.26
N LEU A 318 4.59 -6.02 1.58
CA LEU A 318 3.31 -6.08 0.86
C LEU A 318 2.22 -5.67 1.85
N ALA A 319 1.26 -4.84 1.45
CA ALA A 319 0.10 -4.54 2.30
C ALA A 319 -1.16 -4.10 1.53
N SER A 320 -2.32 -4.23 2.18
CA SER A 320 -3.62 -3.65 1.79
C SER A 320 -3.64 -2.13 1.96
N ASP A 321 -4.67 -1.48 1.42
CA ASP A 321 -4.79 -0.01 1.42
C ASP A 321 -4.87 0.58 2.85
N GLY A 322 -5.38 -0.19 3.83
CA GLY A 322 -5.45 0.18 5.24
C GLY A 322 -4.10 0.50 5.91
N LEU A 323 -2.97 0.17 5.29
CA LEU A 323 -1.66 0.74 5.61
C LEU A 323 -1.36 2.01 4.78
N TRP A 324 -1.49 1.90 3.45
CA TRP A 324 -0.99 2.89 2.49
C TRP A 324 -1.80 4.19 2.44
N ASP A 325 -3.06 4.17 2.84
CA ASP A 325 -3.92 5.36 2.92
C ASP A 325 -3.53 6.30 4.07
N VAL A 326 -2.84 5.79 5.10
CA VAL A 326 -2.40 6.57 6.27
C VAL A 326 -0.88 6.67 6.42
N MET A 327 -0.09 6.03 5.55
CA MET A 327 1.38 6.07 5.57
C MET A 327 1.98 6.07 4.17
N SER A 328 2.91 6.99 3.89
CA SER A 328 3.61 7.01 2.59
C SER A 328 4.59 5.84 2.47
N ASN A 329 4.97 5.49 1.22
CA ASN A 329 5.99 4.48 0.95
C ASN A 329 7.29 4.80 1.73
N GLU A 330 7.75 6.05 1.66
CA GLU A 330 8.98 6.55 2.26
C GLU A 330 8.94 6.44 3.78
N GLU A 331 7.80 6.79 4.41
CA GLU A 331 7.59 6.68 5.85
C GLU A 331 7.65 5.21 6.31
N VAL A 332 6.90 4.33 5.64
CA VAL A 332 6.87 2.89 5.94
C VAL A 332 8.26 2.28 5.80
N GLY A 333 8.97 2.60 4.71
CA GLY A 333 10.32 2.09 4.45
C GLY A 333 11.36 2.60 5.45
N GLU A 334 11.31 3.87 5.84
CA GLU A 334 12.22 4.42 6.86
C GLU A 334 11.95 3.85 8.25
N LEU A 335 10.68 3.68 8.63
CA LEU A 335 10.32 3.01 9.88
C LEU A 335 10.78 1.55 9.89
N ALA A 336 10.57 0.81 8.80
CA ALA A 336 11.02 -0.58 8.68
C ALA A 336 12.54 -0.70 8.80
N ARG A 337 13.32 0.08 8.02
CA ARG A 337 14.79 0.13 8.13
C ARG A 337 15.24 0.48 9.55
N ARG A 338 14.63 1.51 10.17
CA ARG A 338 14.97 1.96 11.53
C ARG A 338 14.73 0.87 12.58
N LEU A 339 13.59 0.18 12.53
CA LEU A 339 13.23 -0.89 13.45
C LEU A 339 14.14 -2.12 13.28
N LEU A 340 14.41 -2.54 12.04
CA LEU A 340 15.34 -3.64 11.75
C LEU A 340 16.76 -3.31 12.21
N ARG A 341 17.27 -2.10 11.93
CA ARG A 341 18.58 -1.63 12.40
C ARG A 341 18.65 -1.53 13.93
N ARG A 342 17.56 -1.16 14.62
CA ARG A 342 17.47 -1.18 16.10
C ARG A 342 17.53 -2.61 16.65
N ARG A 343 16.72 -3.54 16.13
CA ARG A 343 16.72 -4.97 16.51
C ARG A 343 18.09 -5.62 16.29
N ARG A 344 18.74 -5.40 15.13
CA ARG A 344 20.09 -5.92 14.83
C ARG A 344 21.16 -5.50 15.85
N ARG A 345 21.05 -4.29 16.44
CA ARG A 345 21.97 -3.84 17.51
C ARG A 345 21.63 -4.42 18.89
N SER A 346 20.35 -4.74 19.13
CA SER A 346 19.85 -5.28 20.40
C SER A 346 19.96 -6.81 20.53
N MET A 347 20.20 -7.52 19.42
CA MET A 347 20.31 -8.98 19.33
C MET A 347 21.43 -9.62 20.17
N ASN A 348 22.28 -8.82 20.81
CA ASN A 348 23.34 -9.33 21.69
C ASN A 348 22.87 -9.66 23.12
N MET A 349 21.59 -9.43 23.50
CA MET A 349 21.17 -9.47 24.92
C MET A 349 19.86 -10.19 25.28
N THR A 350 19.00 -10.66 24.36
CA THR A 350 17.77 -11.39 24.75
C THR A 350 17.34 -12.47 23.76
N ASP A 351 16.82 -13.57 24.34
CA ASP A 351 16.17 -14.69 23.66
C ASP A 351 14.72 -14.29 23.32
N GLN A 352 14.53 -13.48 22.27
CA GLN A 352 13.21 -12.97 21.88
C GLN A 352 12.47 -13.94 20.95
N GLU A 353 11.31 -14.41 21.40
CA GLU A 353 10.42 -15.34 20.65
C GLU A 353 9.93 -14.78 19.30
N VAL A 354 9.84 -13.45 19.15
CA VAL A 354 9.27 -12.78 17.97
C VAL A 354 10.34 -12.42 16.95
N THR A 355 10.18 -12.85 15.69
CA THR A 355 11.14 -12.56 14.60
C THR A 355 11.28 -11.04 14.34
N PRO A 356 12.44 -10.57 13.83
CA PRO A 356 12.60 -9.16 13.48
C PRO A 356 11.56 -8.68 12.46
N ALA A 357 11.19 -9.54 11.51
CA ALA A 357 10.20 -9.20 10.48
C ALA A 357 8.79 -9.05 11.07
N GLN A 358 8.38 -9.97 11.95
CA GLN A 358 7.09 -9.90 12.66
C GLN A 358 6.98 -8.62 13.46
N ALA A 359 8.00 -8.31 14.26
CA ALA A 359 8.01 -7.11 15.09
C ALA A 359 7.87 -5.81 14.30
N VAL A 360 8.38 -5.74 13.06
CA VAL A 360 8.16 -4.57 12.19
C VAL A 360 6.74 -4.55 11.62
N ALA A 361 6.18 -5.68 11.20
CA ALA A 361 4.79 -5.76 10.75
C ALA A 361 3.81 -5.32 11.85
N ASP A 362 4.02 -5.79 13.09
CA ASP A 362 3.22 -5.40 14.26
C ASP A 362 3.31 -3.88 14.53
N ASN A 363 4.53 -3.31 14.49
CA ASN A 363 4.75 -1.88 14.71
C ASN A 363 4.13 -1.02 13.59
N LEU A 364 4.17 -1.45 12.33
CA LEU A 364 3.52 -0.75 11.23
C LEU A 364 1.98 -0.77 11.39
N THR A 365 1.42 -1.89 11.83
CA THR A 365 -0.02 -2.02 12.14
C THR A 365 -0.45 -1.07 13.25
N GLU A 366 0.31 -1.04 14.35
CA GLU A 366 0.05 -0.14 15.48
C GLU A 366 0.10 1.33 15.06
N ILE A 367 1.09 1.72 14.24
CA ILE A 367 1.20 3.09 13.71
C ILE A 367 0.03 3.43 12.78
N ALA A 368 -0.36 2.53 11.88
CA ALA A 368 -1.52 2.74 10.99
C ALA A 368 -2.83 2.90 11.80
N TYR A 369 -3.03 2.07 12.83
CA TYR A 369 -4.18 2.16 13.73
C TYR A 369 -4.20 3.47 14.54
N CYS A 370 -3.03 3.92 15.03
CA CYS A 370 -2.84 5.20 15.72
C CYS A 370 -3.04 6.40 14.79
N ARG A 371 -2.74 6.28 13.50
CA ARG A 371 -3.04 7.27 12.45
C ARG A 371 -4.50 7.26 11.98
N ASN A 372 -5.37 6.55 12.70
CA ASN A 372 -6.80 6.41 12.42
C ASN A 372 -7.13 5.74 11.09
N SER A 373 -6.33 4.76 10.65
CA SER A 373 -6.82 3.80 9.65
C SER A 373 -8.15 3.21 10.13
N SER A 374 -9.18 3.31 9.29
CA SER A 374 -10.52 2.77 9.54
C SER A 374 -10.73 1.38 8.94
N ASP A 375 -9.72 0.84 8.26
CA ASP A 375 -9.86 -0.36 7.44
C ASP A 375 -9.37 -1.65 8.11
N ASN A 376 -9.49 -2.77 7.39
CA ASN A 376 -8.65 -3.94 7.64
C ASN A 376 -7.19 -3.58 7.36
N ILE A 377 -6.25 -4.23 8.06
CA ILE A 377 -4.82 -3.95 7.90
C ILE A 377 -4.09 -5.27 7.80
N SER A 378 -3.62 -5.60 6.60
CA SER A 378 -2.78 -6.76 6.31
C SER A 378 -1.42 -6.33 5.80
N ILE A 379 -0.36 -6.81 6.44
CA ILE A 379 1.03 -6.49 6.08
C ILE A 379 1.83 -7.79 6.10
N ILE A 380 2.53 -8.10 5.02
CA ILE A 380 3.58 -9.12 4.97
C ILE A 380 4.91 -8.40 4.83
N LEU A 381 5.87 -8.74 5.69
CA LEU A 381 7.21 -8.18 5.65
C LEU A 381 8.26 -9.30 5.59
N THR A 382 9.22 -9.17 4.67
CA THR A 382 10.30 -10.15 4.47
C THR A 382 11.67 -9.49 4.62
N VAL A 383 12.63 -10.22 5.21
CA VAL A 383 13.99 -9.75 5.55
C VAL A 383 15.03 -10.83 5.22
N ASN A 384 16.30 -10.48 5.40
CA ASN A 384 17.46 -11.29 5.01
C ASN A 384 17.49 -11.54 3.49
N LEU A 385 17.14 -10.51 2.72
CA LEU A 385 17.21 -10.52 1.27
C LEU A 385 18.66 -10.45 0.73
N SER A 386 19.62 -10.19 1.61
CA SER A 386 21.07 -10.24 1.35
C SER A 386 21.80 -11.20 2.30
N PHE A 387 22.71 -12.04 1.79
CA PHE A 387 23.65 -12.78 2.64
C PHE A 387 24.86 -11.90 3.00
N CYS A 388 24.84 -11.26 4.17
CA CYS A 388 26.08 -10.76 4.80
C CYS A 388 25.98 -10.76 6.33
N LEU A 389 27.03 -11.28 6.96
CA LEU A 389 27.17 -11.48 8.40
C LEU A 389 27.53 -10.19 9.13
N LEU A 390 26.87 -9.95 10.27
CA LEU A 390 27.37 -9.24 11.47
C LEU A 390 27.87 -7.78 11.32
N PRO A 391 27.79 -6.95 12.39
CA PRO A 391 28.06 -5.52 12.27
C PRO A 391 29.56 -5.21 12.06
N ALA A 392 29.88 -4.57 10.94
CA ALA A 392 31.17 -3.90 10.77
C ALA A 392 31.32 -2.74 11.76
N VAL A 393 32.51 -2.64 12.36
CA VAL A 393 32.86 -1.64 13.40
C VAL A 393 32.76 -0.22 12.85
N SER A 394 32.34 0.72 13.70
CA SER A 394 32.22 2.13 13.37
C SER A 394 33.53 2.75 12.88
N ARG A 395 33.42 3.62 11.86
CA ARG A 395 34.41 4.67 11.59
C ARG A 395 33.73 6.02 11.64
N ALA A 396 34.32 6.91 12.42
CA ALA A 396 33.80 8.25 12.68
C ALA A 396 33.96 9.17 11.46
N SER A 397 33.07 10.16 11.39
CA SER A 397 33.13 11.30 10.48
C SER A 397 34.27 12.27 10.82
N PRO A 398 34.77 13.03 9.82
CA PRO A 398 35.29 14.37 10.03
C PRO A 398 34.28 15.45 9.58
N THR A 399 34.40 16.62 10.20
CA THR A 399 33.49 17.77 10.11
C THR A 399 33.79 18.71 8.94
N ALA A 400 32.77 19.47 8.50
CA ALA A 400 32.96 20.67 7.68
C ALA A 400 33.46 21.87 8.51
N PRO A 401 34.01 22.91 7.86
CA PRO A 401 34.04 24.26 8.40
C PRO A 401 33.33 25.30 7.48
N ASP A 402 32.60 26.23 8.10
CA ASP A 402 32.07 27.44 7.46
C ASP A 402 33.18 28.44 7.08
N SER A 403 32.95 29.27 6.04
CA SER A 403 32.75 30.73 6.17
C SER A 403 32.90 31.50 4.84
N ALA A 404 32.07 32.53 4.67
CA ALA A 404 32.13 33.56 3.61
C ALA A 404 33.04 34.75 4.07
N PRO A 405 33.16 35.95 3.42
CA PRO A 405 32.19 36.63 2.54
C PRO A 405 32.70 37.54 1.39
N ASP A 406 31.71 38.12 0.67
CA ASP A 406 31.56 39.56 0.31
C ASP A 406 31.73 40.09 -1.15
N ALA A 407 30.99 41.19 -1.40
CA ALA A 407 31.19 42.28 -2.37
C ALA A 407 30.73 42.15 -3.86
N SER A 408 29.43 42.38 -4.07
CA SER A 408 28.83 43.42 -4.96
C SER A 408 29.35 43.71 -6.39
N HIS A 409 28.41 43.75 -7.35
CA HIS A 409 28.31 44.85 -8.34
C HIS A 409 26.87 45.04 -8.89
N VAL A 410 26.62 46.21 -9.50
CA VAL A 410 25.29 46.79 -9.80
C VAL A 410 24.85 46.53 -11.26
N GLY A 411 23.53 46.46 -11.52
CA GLY A 411 22.92 46.22 -12.85
C GLY A 411 22.89 47.46 -13.78
N PRO A 412 21.83 47.72 -14.59
CA PRO A 412 20.56 47.00 -14.79
C PRO A 412 20.32 46.57 -16.27
N ASP A 413 19.21 45.87 -16.55
CA ASP A 413 18.22 46.24 -17.59
C ASP A 413 17.19 45.12 -17.84
N SER A 414 15.91 45.51 -17.91
CA SER A 414 14.81 44.70 -18.47
C SER A 414 14.33 45.33 -19.78
N PRO A 415 13.68 44.57 -20.66
CA PRO A 415 12.25 44.80 -20.78
C PRO A 415 11.40 43.51 -20.82
N ALA A 416 10.11 43.68 -20.50
CA ALA A 416 9.14 42.60 -20.37
C ALA A 416 8.58 42.10 -21.71
N ALA A 417 8.08 40.86 -21.71
CA ALA A 417 7.11 40.35 -22.68
C ALA A 417 5.82 39.94 -21.93
N ALA A 418 4.66 40.18 -22.53
CA ALA A 418 3.37 40.12 -21.85
C ALA A 418 2.74 38.72 -21.84
N SER A 419 1.89 38.47 -20.84
CA SER A 419 0.88 37.40 -20.83
C SER A 419 -0.52 38.01 -20.81
N GLU A 420 -1.44 37.44 -21.59
CA GLU A 420 -2.84 37.89 -21.65
C GLU A 420 -3.68 37.32 -20.49
N PRO A 421 -4.74 38.01 -20.04
CA PRO A 421 -5.64 37.53 -19.01
C PRO A 421 -6.77 36.65 -19.58
N GLY A 422 -6.99 35.49 -18.96
CA GLY A 422 -8.22 34.70 -19.15
C GLY A 422 -9.46 35.40 -18.56
N PRO A 423 -10.68 35.00 -18.97
CA PRO A 423 -11.90 35.75 -18.68
C PRO A 423 -12.30 35.69 -17.20
N ALA A 424 -12.74 36.82 -16.66
CA ALA A 424 -13.28 36.90 -15.31
C ALA A 424 -14.62 36.17 -15.20
N ALA A 425 -14.77 35.31 -14.19
CA ALA A 425 -16.05 34.71 -13.84
C ALA A 425 -17.05 35.79 -13.39
N SER A 426 -18.32 35.63 -13.76
CA SER A 426 -19.40 36.55 -13.42
C SER A 426 -19.63 36.66 -11.90
N PRO A 427 -20.07 37.82 -11.38
CA PRO A 427 -20.16 38.09 -9.94
C PRO A 427 -20.80 36.99 -9.05
N PRO A 428 -21.94 36.35 -9.41
CA PRO A 428 -22.54 35.33 -8.54
C PRO A 428 -21.68 34.07 -8.37
N ALA A 429 -20.84 33.70 -9.36
CA ALA A 429 -20.02 32.49 -9.29
C ALA A 429 -18.88 32.62 -8.28
N ALA A 430 -18.27 33.81 -8.17
CA ALA A 430 -17.22 34.07 -7.18
C ALA A 430 -17.76 34.07 -5.74
N ILE A 431 -19.01 34.53 -5.54
CA ILE A 431 -19.66 34.57 -4.22
C ILE A 431 -20.06 33.15 -3.79
N ALA A 432 -20.68 32.37 -4.68
CA ALA A 432 -21.02 30.96 -4.41
C ALA A 432 -19.76 30.11 -4.11
N SER A 433 -18.68 30.30 -4.87
CA SER A 433 -17.40 29.59 -4.66
C SER A 433 -16.76 29.88 -3.30
N HIS A 434 -16.99 31.06 -2.70
CA HIS A 434 -16.39 31.42 -1.41
C HIS A 434 -17.29 31.07 -0.21
N HIS A 435 -18.52 30.60 -0.48
CA HIS A 435 -19.47 30.10 0.50
C HIS A 435 -19.27 28.60 0.82
N MET A 436 -18.97 27.81 -0.20
CA MET A 436 -18.73 26.36 -0.13
C MET A 436 -17.54 25.94 0.77
N GLU A 437 -16.73 26.89 1.25
CA GLU A 437 -15.55 26.61 2.10
C GLU A 437 -15.86 26.64 3.62
N LEU A 438 -17.11 26.94 4.00
CA LEU A 438 -17.54 27.02 5.40
C LEU A 438 -18.49 25.91 5.84
N LEU A 439 -19.25 25.35 4.90
CA LEU A 439 -20.19 24.26 5.10
C LEU A 439 -19.75 23.04 4.29
N ASN A 440 -19.86 21.85 4.87
CA ASN A 440 -19.52 20.59 4.20
C ASN A 440 -20.69 20.03 3.38
N ASP A 441 -20.55 18.82 2.85
CA ASP A 441 -21.55 18.22 1.95
C ASP A 441 -22.93 17.98 2.59
N ASN A 442 -23.05 17.94 3.92
CA ASN A 442 -24.37 17.91 4.59
C ASN A 442 -25.22 19.16 4.29
N TYR A 443 -24.60 20.30 3.99
CA TYR A 443 -25.33 21.47 3.51
C TYR A 443 -25.89 21.25 2.10
N LYS A 444 -25.12 20.61 1.20
CA LYS A 444 -25.59 20.27 -0.16
C LYS A 444 -26.71 19.24 -0.13
N GLU A 445 -26.73 18.34 0.85
CA GLU A 445 -27.83 17.41 1.09
C GLU A 445 -29.11 18.16 1.47
N ILE A 446 -29.04 19.19 2.34
CA ILE A 446 -30.21 20.02 2.71
C ILE A 446 -30.64 20.92 1.54
N GLU A 447 -29.70 21.48 0.78
CA GLU A 447 -29.98 22.26 -0.44
C GLU A 447 -30.71 21.41 -1.51
N GLN A 448 -30.39 20.11 -1.62
CA GLN A 448 -31.10 19.16 -2.49
C GLN A 448 -32.49 18.73 -1.98
N LEU A 449 -32.86 19.10 -0.76
CA LEU A 449 -34.19 18.87 -0.19
C LEU A 449 -35.12 20.09 -0.34
N GLU A 450 -34.64 21.20 -0.91
CA GLU A 450 -35.48 22.32 -1.32
C GLU A 450 -36.05 22.05 -2.72
N ASP A 451 -37.37 21.86 -2.81
CA ASP A 451 -38.10 21.57 -4.04
C ASP A 451 -39.15 22.65 -4.35
N ASP A 452 -39.72 22.60 -5.57
CA ASP A 452 -40.73 23.57 -6.03
C ASP A 452 -42.01 23.59 -5.15
N ASP A 453 -42.24 22.55 -4.34
CA ASP A 453 -43.38 22.40 -3.44
C ASP A 453 -43.12 22.99 -2.03
N ASN A 454 -41.85 23.26 -1.65
CA ASN A 454 -41.47 23.83 -0.34
C ASN A 454 -40.36 24.91 -0.41
N PRO A 455 -40.59 26.04 -1.12
CA PRO A 455 -39.60 27.11 -1.24
C PRO A 455 -39.32 27.80 0.09
N GLY A 456 -38.04 27.93 0.46
CA GLY A 456 -37.57 28.52 1.72
C GLY A 456 -37.19 27.49 2.80
N PHE A 457 -37.29 26.19 2.53
CA PHE A 457 -36.90 25.12 3.48
C PHE A 457 -35.50 25.31 4.07
N LEU A 458 -34.53 25.66 3.22
CA LEU A 458 -33.14 25.88 3.62
C LEU A 458 -33.02 27.07 4.59
N GLU A 459 -33.77 28.15 4.38
CA GLU A 459 -33.78 29.31 5.26
C GLU A 459 -34.41 28.96 6.63
N GLU A 460 -35.52 28.22 6.66
CA GLU A 460 -36.15 27.78 7.92
C GLU A 460 -35.24 26.86 8.76
N VAL A 461 -34.51 25.94 8.11
CA VAL A 461 -33.54 25.06 8.78
C VAL A 461 -32.41 25.87 9.41
N PHE A 462 -31.88 26.87 8.71
CA PHE A 462 -30.83 27.72 9.25
C PHE A 462 -31.32 28.70 10.31
N ASP A 463 -32.52 29.28 10.20
CA ASP A 463 -33.10 30.12 11.26
C ASP A 463 -33.36 29.34 12.55
N SER A 464 -33.86 28.11 12.44
CA SER A 464 -34.01 27.17 13.56
C SER A 464 -32.65 26.87 14.21
N PHE A 465 -31.61 26.62 13.40
CA PHE A 465 -30.24 26.46 13.87
C PHE A 465 -29.71 27.72 14.57
N TRP A 466 -29.91 28.91 14.02
CA TRP A 466 -29.44 30.17 14.61
C TRP A 466 -30.11 30.49 15.94
N SER A 467 -31.42 30.32 16.04
CA SER A 467 -32.17 30.50 17.28
C SER A 467 -31.65 29.59 18.39
N ASN A 468 -31.55 28.28 18.11
CA ASN A 468 -31.12 27.27 19.06
C ASN A 468 -29.64 27.44 19.47
N SER A 469 -28.74 27.59 18.49
CA SER A 469 -27.30 27.77 18.74
C SER A 469 -26.98 29.05 19.52
N THR A 470 -27.70 30.15 19.28
CA THR A 470 -27.52 31.40 20.03
C THR A 470 -27.92 31.24 21.51
N GLN A 471 -29.03 30.53 21.78
CA GLN A 471 -29.45 30.22 23.16
C GLN A 471 -28.45 29.30 23.87
N LEU A 472 -27.97 28.25 23.19
CA LEU A 472 -26.94 27.35 23.74
C LEU A 472 -25.63 28.08 24.04
N LEU A 473 -25.15 28.94 23.14
CA LEU A 473 -23.94 29.74 23.35
C LEU A 473 -24.07 30.74 24.51
N ALA A 474 -25.26 31.30 24.74
CA ALA A 474 -25.53 32.15 25.90
C ALA A 474 -25.55 31.34 27.21
N SER A 475 -26.19 30.17 27.24
CA SER A 475 -26.19 29.30 28.42
C SER A 475 -24.79 28.79 28.78
N ILE A 476 -24.01 28.36 27.78
CA ILE A 476 -22.61 27.92 27.99
C ILE A 476 -21.78 29.07 28.58
N GLU A 477 -21.93 30.29 28.07
CA GLU A 477 -21.22 31.45 28.62
C GLU A 477 -21.64 31.73 30.07
N GLU A 478 -22.94 31.74 30.38
CA GLU A 478 -23.43 31.92 31.74
C GLU A 478 -22.86 30.86 32.69
N ASP A 479 -22.86 29.60 32.27
CA ASP A 479 -22.34 28.47 33.04
C ASP A 479 -20.82 28.53 33.26
N MET A 480 -20.06 29.14 32.33
CA MET A 480 -18.61 29.42 32.47
C MET A 480 -18.27 30.56 33.43
N TYR A 481 -19.20 31.48 33.68
CA TYR A 481 -19.01 32.62 34.60
C TYR A 481 -19.68 32.42 35.97
N LYS A 482 -20.41 31.32 36.18
CA LYS A 482 -20.85 30.88 37.51
C LYS A 482 -19.66 30.49 38.39
N THR A 483 -19.81 30.67 39.70
CA THR A 483 -18.83 30.24 40.72
C THR A 483 -19.51 29.36 41.76
N PRO A 484 -19.27 28.04 41.78
CA PRO A 484 -18.43 27.28 40.84
C PRO A 484 -19.05 27.18 39.43
N PRO A 485 -18.23 26.94 38.37
CA PRO A 485 -18.74 26.70 37.01
C PRO A 485 -19.55 25.41 36.92
N ASP A 486 -20.60 25.39 36.09
CA ASP A 486 -21.44 24.19 35.90
C ASP A 486 -20.96 23.34 34.70
N TYR A 487 -19.96 22.48 34.96
CA TYR A 487 -19.40 21.59 33.94
C TYR A 487 -20.41 20.61 33.34
N ILE A 488 -21.47 20.25 34.07
CA ILE A 488 -22.47 19.27 33.61
C ILE A 488 -23.44 19.95 32.62
N SER A 489 -23.89 21.16 32.94
CA SER A 489 -24.70 21.98 32.02
C SER A 489 -23.89 22.35 30.77
N MET A 490 -22.63 22.77 30.93
CA MET A 490 -21.74 23.11 29.81
C MET A 490 -21.55 21.93 28.85
N ASP A 491 -21.18 20.73 29.32
CA ASP A 491 -20.94 19.59 28.42
C ASP A 491 -22.21 19.17 27.67
N LYS A 492 -23.37 19.19 28.35
CA LYS A 492 -24.67 18.92 27.73
C LYS A 492 -24.98 19.92 26.62
N ASN A 493 -24.83 21.22 26.89
CA ASN A 493 -25.12 22.28 25.93
C ASN A 493 -24.13 22.26 24.74
N LEU A 494 -22.85 21.99 25.00
CA LEU A 494 -21.82 21.78 23.96
C LEU A 494 -22.10 20.54 23.12
N HIS A 495 -22.57 19.44 23.72
CA HIS A 495 -22.96 18.24 22.98
C HIS A 495 -24.16 18.50 22.06
N GLN A 496 -25.17 19.23 22.53
CA GLN A 496 -26.32 19.62 21.72
C GLN A 496 -25.91 20.56 20.56
N LEU A 497 -25.02 21.53 20.83
CA LEU A 497 -24.47 22.43 19.81
C LEU A 497 -23.59 21.69 18.78
N LYS A 498 -22.85 20.65 19.20
CA LYS A 498 -22.10 19.77 18.28
C LYS A 498 -23.05 19.05 17.33
N GLY A 499 -24.15 18.50 17.85
CA GLY A 499 -25.16 17.80 17.06
C GLY A 499 -25.82 18.70 16.02
N SER A 500 -26.31 19.87 16.44
CA SER A 500 -26.96 20.82 15.53
C SER A 500 -26.00 21.43 14.50
N SER A 501 -24.73 21.67 14.88
CA SER A 501 -23.69 22.14 13.94
C SER A 501 -23.30 21.06 12.93
N ALA A 502 -23.36 19.78 13.30
CA ALA A 502 -23.10 18.68 12.38
C ALA A 502 -24.26 18.50 11.38
N SER A 503 -25.52 18.61 11.82
CA SER A 503 -26.67 18.44 10.92
C SER A 503 -26.73 19.51 9.83
N VAL A 504 -26.37 20.77 10.12
CA VAL A 504 -26.33 21.84 9.09
C VAL A 504 -24.98 21.97 8.36
N GLY A 505 -24.04 21.06 8.63
CA GLY A 505 -22.73 21.03 7.98
C GLY A 505 -21.72 22.10 8.42
N ALA A 506 -21.97 22.79 9.54
CA ALA A 506 -21.11 23.86 10.10
C ALA A 506 -19.82 23.32 10.76
N ASN A 507 -18.92 22.75 9.93
CA ASN A 507 -17.79 21.95 10.37
C ASN A 507 -16.78 22.73 11.25
N LYS A 508 -16.54 24.03 10.98
CA LYS A 508 -15.65 24.88 11.80
C LYS A 508 -16.21 25.11 13.22
N ILE A 509 -17.52 25.25 13.36
CA ILE A 509 -18.22 25.38 14.65
C ILE A 509 -18.10 24.04 15.40
N ARG A 510 -18.41 22.92 14.75
CA ARG A 510 -18.29 21.56 15.30
C ARG A 510 -16.88 21.25 15.84
N ILE A 511 -15.83 21.53 15.06
CA ILE A 511 -14.43 21.32 15.47
C ILE A 511 -14.07 22.19 16.67
N THR A 512 -14.51 23.46 16.69
CA THR A 512 -14.21 24.37 17.81
C THR A 512 -14.96 23.98 19.09
N VAL A 513 -16.17 23.42 18.98
CA VAL A 513 -16.90 22.81 20.11
C VAL A 513 -16.14 21.60 20.68
N ASP A 514 -15.62 20.71 19.84
CA ASP A 514 -14.81 19.57 20.29
C ASP A 514 -13.56 20.03 21.05
N ILE A 515 -12.87 21.07 20.58
CA ILE A 515 -11.72 21.69 21.27
C ILE A 515 -12.10 22.25 22.65
N ILE A 516 -13.27 22.89 22.80
CA ILE A 516 -13.74 23.40 24.10
C ILE A 516 -14.01 22.24 25.07
N ARG A 517 -14.60 21.13 24.58
CA ARG A 517 -14.91 19.96 25.43
C ARG A 517 -13.65 19.28 25.96
N GLU A 518 -12.57 19.19 25.18
CA GLU A 518 -11.30 18.68 25.69
C GLU A 518 -10.69 19.62 26.76
N HIS A 519 -10.64 20.93 26.52
CA HIS A 519 -10.13 21.88 27.54
C HIS A 519 -10.96 21.89 28.84
N LEU A 520 -12.26 21.58 28.78
CA LEU A 520 -13.10 21.43 29.98
C LEU A 520 -12.82 20.13 30.76
N LYS A 521 -12.40 19.04 30.10
CA LYS A 521 -11.95 17.81 30.78
C LYS A 521 -10.60 18.01 31.50
N GLU A 522 -9.74 18.86 30.96
CA GLU A 522 -8.45 19.24 31.56
C GLU A 522 -8.60 20.34 32.65
N GLU A 523 -9.83 20.68 33.06
CA GLU A 523 -10.18 21.74 34.01
C GLU A 523 -9.63 23.14 33.65
N ASN A 524 -9.23 23.36 32.39
CA ASN A 524 -8.52 24.56 31.95
C ASN A 524 -9.49 25.67 31.51
N LEU A 525 -10.19 26.24 32.49
CA LEU A 525 -11.29 27.18 32.28
C LEU A 525 -10.91 28.44 31.46
N GLU A 526 -9.68 28.97 31.60
CA GLU A 526 -9.26 30.17 30.86
C GLU A 526 -8.98 29.90 29.38
N ILE A 527 -8.39 28.75 29.04
CA ILE A 527 -8.24 28.34 27.62
C ILE A 527 -9.61 28.00 27.02
N ALA A 528 -10.51 27.38 27.79
CA ALA A 528 -11.88 27.14 27.38
C ALA A 528 -12.62 28.47 27.09
N LYS A 529 -12.49 29.51 27.93
CA LYS A 529 -13.09 30.85 27.70
C LYS A 529 -12.52 31.51 26.44
N GLY A 530 -11.21 31.40 26.19
CA GLY A 530 -10.60 31.87 24.95
C GLY A 530 -11.16 31.15 23.72
N SER A 531 -11.36 29.84 23.82
CA SER A 531 -11.94 29.00 22.78
C SER A 531 -13.43 29.31 22.52
N LEU A 532 -14.22 29.62 23.57
CA LEU A 532 -15.61 30.07 23.43
C LEU A 532 -15.72 31.42 22.70
N ARG A 533 -14.80 32.37 22.96
CA ARG A 533 -14.76 33.64 22.20
C ARG A 533 -14.49 33.40 20.71
N LYS A 534 -13.60 32.46 20.38
CA LYS A 534 -13.36 32.03 18.99
C LYS A 534 -14.61 31.39 18.38
N LEU A 535 -15.27 30.48 19.10
CA LEU A 535 -16.51 29.84 18.65
C LEU A 535 -17.61 30.86 18.31
N LYS A 536 -17.81 31.87 19.17
CA LYS A 536 -18.76 32.96 18.91
C LYS A 536 -18.40 33.80 17.67
N MET A 537 -17.11 34.04 17.43
CA MET A 537 -16.65 34.76 16.23
C MET A 537 -16.93 33.96 14.95
N GLU A 538 -16.60 32.66 14.93
CA GLU A 538 -16.88 31.75 13.80
C GLU A 538 -18.40 31.62 13.55
N HIS A 539 -19.20 31.50 14.60
CA HIS A 539 -20.68 31.47 14.53
C HIS A 539 -21.25 32.76 13.93
N THR A 540 -20.82 33.93 14.42
CA THR A 540 -21.25 35.23 13.88
C THR A 540 -20.82 35.41 12.42
N THR A 541 -19.60 34.98 12.07
CA THR A 541 -19.05 35.07 10.72
C THR A 541 -19.81 34.18 9.74
N LEU A 542 -20.15 32.95 10.15
CA LEU A 542 -20.93 32.04 9.33
C LEU A 542 -22.34 32.58 9.11
N LYS A 543 -23.01 33.06 10.17
CA LYS A 543 -24.34 33.65 10.06
C LYS A 543 -24.36 34.84 9.11
N PHE A 544 -23.48 35.83 9.32
CA PHE A 544 -23.43 37.04 8.50
C PHE A 544 -23.28 36.72 7.01
N LYS A 545 -22.37 35.79 6.67
CA LYS A 545 -22.20 35.33 5.29
C LYS A 545 -23.48 34.66 4.77
N LEU A 546 -24.08 33.74 5.53
CA LEU A 546 -25.26 33.01 5.06
C LEU A 546 -26.47 33.93 4.84
N ASP A 547 -26.64 34.94 5.70
CA ASP A 547 -27.67 35.98 5.55
C ASP A 547 -27.45 36.80 4.26
N ASP A 548 -26.20 37.19 3.93
CA ASP A 548 -25.84 37.84 2.65
C ASP A 548 -26.18 36.95 1.43
N TYR A 549 -25.95 35.63 1.53
CA TYR A 549 -26.27 34.67 0.46
C TYR A 549 -27.77 34.52 0.23
N PHE A 550 -28.57 34.32 1.28
CA PHE A 550 -30.03 34.26 1.16
C PHE A 550 -30.61 35.58 0.62
N GLN A 551 -30.02 36.72 1.00
CA GLN A 551 -30.42 38.02 0.44
C GLN A 551 -30.09 38.13 -1.07
N LEU A 552 -28.96 37.58 -1.52
CA LEU A 552 -28.59 37.53 -2.93
C LEU A 552 -29.53 36.62 -3.74
N LEU A 553 -29.87 35.44 -3.22
CA LEU A 553 -30.83 34.53 -3.84
C LEU A 553 -32.22 35.19 -4.01
N LYS A 554 -32.70 35.89 -2.99
CA LYS A 554 -33.98 36.63 -3.04
C LYS A 554 -33.97 37.75 -4.10
N GLN A 555 -32.83 38.42 -4.31
CA GLN A 555 -32.68 39.42 -5.37
C GLN A 555 -32.67 38.81 -6.78
N LEU A 556 -32.09 37.61 -6.94
CA LEU A 556 -32.07 36.88 -8.21
C LEU A 556 -33.44 36.28 -8.56
N GLY A 557 -34.15 35.69 -7.58
CA GLY A 557 -35.50 35.14 -7.78
C GLY A 557 -36.57 36.19 -8.06
N ALA A 558 -36.41 37.43 -7.57
CA ALA A 558 -37.29 38.55 -7.89
C ALA A 558 -37.08 39.12 -9.31
N ALA A 559 -36.01 38.72 -10.00
CA ALA A 559 -35.66 39.13 -11.36
C ALA A 559 -35.91 38.00 -12.38
N GLY A 560 -37.13 37.43 -12.35
CA GLY A 560 -37.64 36.59 -13.43
C GLY A 560 -37.81 37.36 -14.76
N PRO A 561 -37.89 36.65 -15.90
CA PRO A 561 -37.77 37.21 -17.26
C PRO A 561 -38.90 38.16 -17.70
#